data_AF-A0A2D6U7W8-F1
#
_entry.id   AF-A0A2D6U7W8-F1
#
_cell.length_a   1.000
_cell.length_b   1.000
_cell.length_c   1.000
_cell.angle_alpha   90.00
_cell.angle_beta   90.00
_cell.angle_gamma   90.00
#
_symmetry.space_group_name_H-M   'P 1'
#
loop_
_entity.id
_entity.type
_entity.pdbx_description
1 polymer ?
#
loop_
_entity_poly.entity_id
_entity_poly.type
_entity_poly.pdbx_seq_one_letter_code
_entity_poly.pdbx_strand_id
1 'polypeptide(L)'
;MQHQFEGRARIIGVASRDTIEQIEAFVADTGVDTFPHAADIDGDVWEHYGISSQPAFVFINDDGTFDTRLGSLDEDGLTERVEQLLAS
;
A
#
# COMPACT_ATOMS: atom_id res chain seq x y z
N MET A 1 12.79 -0.18 -4.51
CA MET A 1 11.72 0.15 -3.53
C MET A 1 11.65 -0.59 -2.19
N GLN A 2 11.39 -1.90 -2.12
CA GLN A 2 10.90 -2.56 -0.88
C GLN A 2 11.74 -2.31 0.40
N HIS A 3 13.06 -2.16 0.27
CA HIS A 3 13.97 -1.86 1.40
C HIS A 3 14.41 -0.39 1.50
N GLN A 4 14.07 0.46 0.52
CA GLN A 4 14.60 1.82 0.40
C GLN A 4 14.25 2.70 1.60
N PHE A 5 13.09 2.46 2.21
CA PHE A 5 12.58 3.23 3.34
C PHE A 5 12.55 2.43 4.65
N GLU A 6 13.29 1.32 4.72
CA GLU A 6 13.33 0.48 5.91
C GLU A 6 13.78 1.30 7.14
N GLY A 7 13.00 1.21 8.22
CA GLY A 7 13.21 2.01 9.44
C GLY A 7 12.78 3.48 9.35
N ARG A 8 12.34 3.97 8.18
CA ARG A 8 11.83 5.33 7.96
C ARG A 8 10.32 5.34 7.67
N ALA A 9 9.85 4.42 6.85
CA ALA A 9 8.43 4.24 6.51
C ALA A 9 8.05 2.76 6.57
N ARG A 10 6.78 2.48 6.88
CA ARG A 10 6.24 1.12 6.85
C ARG A 10 5.38 0.95 5.60
N ILE A 11 5.64 -0.12 4.86
CA ILE A 11 4.83 -0.53 3.71
C ILE A 11 3.91 -1.66 4.17
N ILE A 12 2.63 -1.58 3.80
CA ILE A 12 1.63 -2.63 4.02
C ILE A 12 0.86 -2.82 2.71
N GLY A 13 0.85 -4.04 2.18
CA GLY A 13 -0.06 -4.38 1.08
C GLY A 13 -1.47 -4.59 1.60
N VAL A 14 -2.49 -4.05 0.93
CA VAL A 14 -3.89 -4.24 1.31
C VAL A 14 -4.63 -4.86 0.14
N ALA A 15 -4.76 -6.18 0.17
CA ALA A 15 -5.43 -6.94 -0.87
C ALA A 15 -6.93 -7.06 -0.55
N SER A 16 -7.79 -6.75 -1.52
CA SER A 16 -9.25 -6.83 -1.39
C SER A 16 -9.86 -7.41 -2.66
N ARG A 17 -11.16 -7.72 -2.61
CA ARG A 17 -11.98 -8.21 -3.74
C ARG A 17 -11.51 -9.52 -4.35
N ASP A 18 -10.82 -10.35 -3.57
CA ASP A 18 -10.44 -11.70 -3.95
C ASP A 18 -10.46 -12.65 -2.74
N THR A 19 -10.24 -13.93 -2.99
CA THR A 19 -10.11 -14.95 -1.96
C THR A 19 -8.71 -14.95 -1.35
N ILE A 20 -8.57 -15.41 -0.11
CA ILE A 20 -7.28 -15.54 0.58
C ILE A 20 -6.29 -16.35 -0.26
N GLU A 21 -6.72 -17.45 -0.88
CA GLU A 21 -5.87 -18.31 -1.71
C GLU A 21 -5.28 -17.55 -2.92
N GLN A 22 -6.08 -16.73 -3.60
CA GLN A 22 -5.59 -15.93 -4.73
C GLN A 22 -4.66 -14.80 -4.28
N ILE A 23 -4.92 -14.21 -3.10
CA ILE A 23 -4.05 -13.18 -2.51
C ILE A 23 -2.68 -13.78 -2.17
N GLU A 24 -2.65 -14.95 -1.52
CA GLU A 24 -1.41 -15.67 -1.18
C GLU A 24 -0.63 -16.05 -2.45
N ALA A 25 -1.33 -16.56 -3.47
CA ALA A 25 -0.72 -16.87 -4.76
C ALA A 25 -0.09 -15.62 -5.42
N PHE A 26 -0.79 -14.48 -5.41
CA PHE A 26 -0.27 -13.22 -5.94
C PHE A 26 1.01 -12.77 -5.22
N VAL A 27 1.05 -12.86 -3.88
CA VAL A 27 2.24 -12.50 -3.09
C VAL A 27 3.43 -13.37 -3.48
N ALA A 28 3.20 -14.68 -3.61
CA ALA A 28 4.24 -15.64 -4.01
C ALA A 28 4.73 -15.40 -5.45
N ASP A 29 3.81 -15.18 -6.40
CA ASP A 29 4.13 -15.01 -7.82
C ASP A 29 4.87 -13.69 -8.10
N THR A 30 4.59 -12.64 -7.33
CA THR A 30 5.17 -11.31 -7.53
C THR A 30 6.38 -11.02 -6.64
N GLY A 31 6.67 -11.88 -5.65
CA GLY A 31 7.82 -11.70 -4.75
C GLY A 31 7.72 -10.44 -3.89
N VAL A 32 6.50 -10.11 -3.44
CA VAL A 32 6.22 -8.94 -2.58
C VAL A 32 6.09 -9.32 -1.10
N ASP A 33 6.68 -10.43 -0.69
CA ASP A 33 6.60 -11.02 0.65
C ASP A 33 7.53 -10.36 1.69
N THR A 34 8.32 -9.37 1.28
CA THR A 34 9.25 -8.63 2.17
C THR A 34 8.58 -7.63 3.11
N PHE A 35 7.30 -7.34 2.89
CA PHE A 35 6.48 -6.47 3.74
C PHE A 35 5.13 -7.14 4.05
N PRO A 36 4.49 -6.80 5.19
CA PRO A 36 3.23 -7.44 5.57
C PRO A 36 2.09 -7.10 4.63
N HIS A 37 1.17 -8.05 4.46
CA HIS A 37 -0.07 -7.90 3.72
C HIS A 37 -1.28 -8.07 4.64
N ALA A 38 -2.26 -7.20 4.51
CA ALA A 38 -3.58 -7.33 5.12
C ALA A 38 -4.58 -7.79 4.06
N ALA A 39 -5.35 -8.83 4.39
CA ALA A 39 -6.45 -9.31 3.55
C ALA A 39 -7.74 -8.57 3.97
N ASP A 40 -8.13 -7.57 3.18
CA ASP A 40 -9.34 -6.77 3.33
C ASP A 40 -10.51 -7.43 2.60
N ILE A 41 -10.90 -8.61 3.08
CA ILE A 41 -11.91 -9.48 2.45
C ILE A 41 -13.28 -8.80 2.40
N ASP A 42 -13.65 -8.10 3.48
CA ASP A 42 -14.93 -7.41 3.60
C ASP A 42 -14.92 -6.03 2.91
N GLY A 43 -13.73 -5.49 2.60
CA GLY A 43 -13.56 -4.20 1.89
C GLY A 43 -13.61 -2.97 2.79
N ASP A 44 -13.68 -3.14 4.11
CA ASP A 44 -13.78 -2.07 5.10
C ASP A 44 -12.57 -1.12 5.04
N VAL A 45 -11.37 -1.65 4.78
CA VAL A 45 -10.15 -0.83 4.70
C VAL A 45 -10.17 0.01 3.42
N TRP A 46 -10.53 -0.60 2.29
CA TRP A 46 -10.70 0.13 1.03
C TRP A 46 -11.78 1.20 1.13
N GLU A 47 -12.92 0.89 1.75
CA GLU A 47 -14.01 1.86 1.96
C GLU A 47 -13.55 3.03 2.83
N HIS A 48 -12.86 2.76 3.94
CA HIS A 48 -12.37 3.80 4.85
C HIS A 48 -11.48 4.83 4.15
N TYR A 49 -10.59 4.37 3.26
CA TYR A 49 -9.69 5.24 2.50
C TYR A 49 -10.29 5.73 1.17
N GLY A 50 -11.57 5.42 0.88
CA GLY A 50 -12.22 5.86 -0.36
C GLY A 50 -11.66 5.21 -1.64
N ILE A 51 -11.09 4.01 -1.51
CA ILE A 51 -10.49 3.26 -2.63
C ILE A 51 -11.59 2.50 -3.38
N SER A 52 -11.84 2.92 -4.61
CA SER A 52 -12.83 2.27 -5.48
C SER A 52 -12.22 1.30 -6.51
N SER A 53 -10.92 1.42 -6.77
CA SER A 53 -10.20 0.64 -7.77
C SER A 53 -8.71 0.57 -7.45
N GLN A 54 -8.09 -0.56 -7.77
CA GLN A 54 -6.64 -0.70 -7.82
C GLN A 54 -6.06 -0.31 -9.20
N PRO A 55 -4.77 0.09 -9.28
CA PRO A 55 -3.88 0.35 -8.14
C PRO A 55 -4.24 1.66 -7.41
N ALA A 56 -3.96 1.70 -6.11
CA ALA A 56 -4.13 2.87 -5.26
C ALA A 56 -3.04 2.87 -4.17
N PHE A 57 -2.73 4.04 -3.64
CA PHE A 57 -1.75 4.24 -2.58
C PHE A 57 -2.32 5.17 -1.51
N VAL A 58 -2.07 4.85 -0.25
CA VAL A 58 -2.43 5.69 0.89
C VAL A 58 -1.15 6.03 1.64
N PHE A 59 -0.90 7.33 1.82
CA PHE A 59 0.26 7.85 2.54
C PHE A 59 -0.22 8.36 3.89
N ILE A 60 0.26 7.79 4.98
CA ILE A 60 -0.22 8.05 6.34
C ILE A 60 0.93 8.63 7.17
N ASN A 61 0.71 9.81 7.76
CA ASN A 61 1.65 10.48 8.66
C ASN A 61 1.63 9.87 10.07
N ASP A 62 2.63 10.25 10.89
CA ASP A 62 2.73 9.81 12.28
C ASP A 62 1.61 10.37 13.19
N ASP A 63 1.00 11.49 12.78
CA ASP A 63 -0.18 12.09 13.41
C ASP A 63 -1.51 11.44 12.97
N GLY A 64 -1.46 10.48 12.06
CA GLY A 64 -2.63 9.76 11.52
C GLY A 64 -3.37 10.48 10.39
N THR A 65 -2.91 11.67 9.95
CA THR A 65 -3.41 12.28 8.72
C THR A 65 -2.98 11.44 7.51
N PHE A 66 -3.83 11.38 6.48
CA PHE A 66 -3.52 10.60 5.30
C PHE A 66 -3.94 11.29 4.01
N ASP A 67 -3.28 10.89 2.92
CA ASP A 67 -3.64 11.25 1.56
C ASP A 67 -3.81 9.98 0.72
N THR A 68 -4.92 9.89 -0.01
CA THR A 68 -5.23 8.75 -0.87
C THR A 68 -5.06 9.13 -2.33
N ARG A 69 -4.27 8.35 -3.05
CA ARG A 69 -4.05 8.49 -4.49
C ARG A 69 -4.56 7.27 -5.23
N LEU A 70 -5.52 7.48 -6.12
CA LEU A 70 -5.95 6.47 -7.08
C LEU A 70 -5.04 6.46 -8.32
N GLY A 71 -4.85 5.29 -8.91
CA GLY A 71 -4.04 5.08 -10.10
C GLY A 71 -2.60 4.71 -9.81
N SER A 72 -1.87 4.33 -10.87
CA SER A 72 -0.50 3.81 -10.78
C SER A 72 0.51 4.90 -10.44
N LEU A 73 1.51 4.55 -9.64
CA LEU A 73 2.78 5.27 -9.51
C LEU A 73 3.87 4.42 -10.12
N ASP A 74 4.81 5.06 -10.81
CA ASP A 74 6.11 4.47 -11.08
C ASP A 74 7.03 4.58 -9.86
N GLU A 75 8.24 4.03 -9.95
CA GLU A 75 9.20 4.02 -8.85
C GLU A 75 9.63 5.43 -8.44
N ASP A 76 9.84 6.33 -9.40
CA ASP A 76 10.24 7.71 -9.12
C ASP A 76 9.12 8.49 -8.41
N GLY A 77 7.88 8.39 -8.91
CA GLY A 77 6.73 9.05 -8.32
C GLY A 77 6.39 8.51 -6.92
N LEU A 78 6.56 7.21 -6.70
CA LEU A 78 6.42 6.63 -5.36
C LEU A 78 7.53 7.10 -4.42
N THR A 79 8.78 7.19 -4.90
CA THR A 79 9.92 7.69 -4.10
C THR A 79 9.65 9.12 -3.63
N GLU A 80 9.28 9.98 -4.58
CA GLU A 80 9.02 11.39 -4.31
C GLU A 80 7.92 11.55 -3.27
N ARG A 81 6.82 10.80 -3.40
CA ARG A 81 5.70 10.90 -2.47
C ARG A 81 6.06 10.44 -1.05
N VAL A 82 6.88 9.40 -0.91
CA VAL A 82 7.37 8.95 0.40
C VAL A 82 8.34 9.97 1.01
N GLU A 83 9.27 10.54 0.24
CA GLU A 83 10.18 11.57 0.77
C GLU A 83 9.43 12.84 1.18
N GLN A 84 8.37 13.23 0.49
CA GLN A 84 7.48 14.32 0.92
C GLN A 84 6.80 14.01 2.26
N LEU A 85 6.32 12.78 2.45
CA LEU A 85 5.71 12.32 3.69
C LEU A 85 6.71 12.34 4.86
N LEU A 86 7.96 11.96 4.60
CA LEU A 86 9.02 11.96 5.62
C LEU A 86 9.53 13.36 5.98
N ALA A 87 9.15 14.38 5.21
CA ALA A 87 9.55 15.77 5.40
C ALA A 87 8.45 16.64 6.05
N SER A 88 7.23 16.11 6.22
CA SER A 88 6.12 16.78 6.95
C SER A 88 6.22 16.56 8.44
#